data_AF-A0A9E3RSJ6-F1
#
_entry.id   AF-A0A9E3RSJ6-F1
#
_cell.length_a   1.000
_cell.length_b   1.000
_cell.length_c   1.000
_cell.angle_alpha   90.00
_cell.angle_beta   90.00
_cell.angle_gamma   90.00
#
_symmetry.space_group_name_H-M   'P 1'
#
loop_
_entity.id
_entity.type
_entity.pdbx_description
1 polymer ?
#
loop_
_entity_poly.entity_id
_entity_poly.type
_entity_poly.pdbx_seq_one_letter_code
_entity_poly.pdbx_strand_id
1 'polypeptide(L)'
;MLELNHLKDFAIVLGTMIAVFSFINGILEYSRQGRQKRADQFVLLRRRLKENDVFKHLTDMALRNDPALADWPAADKRDLLGLFEEVALMMNSKLIRNEVAHYMFGSYVIACYQCDYFWVNLDRSDMYWKLFNDFAVQMKYVEQHFGYSRKKMRF
;
A
#
# COMPACT_ATOMS: atom_id res chain seq x y z
N MET A 1 -35.85 -52.43 7.46
CA MET A 1 -36.17 -51.12 6.85
C MET A 1 -35.85 -49.95 7.78
N LEU A 2 -36.27 -49.97 9.06
CA LEU A 2 -35.99 -48.88 10.03
C LEU A 2 -34.50 -48.55 10.21
N GLU A 3 -33.61 -49.53 10.34
CA GLU A 3 -32.17 -49.26 10.52
C GLU A 3 -31.49 -48.57 9.33
N LEU A 4 -31.90 -48.90 8.10
CA LEU A 4 -31.31 -48.31 6.90
C LEU A 4 -31.63 -46.82 6.78
N ASN A 5 -32.83 -46.42 7.22
CA ASN A 5 -33.26 -45.02 7.22
C ASN A 5 -32.47 -44.21 8.26
N HIS A 6 -32.27 -44.74 9.47
CA HIS A 6 -31.46 -44.06 10.49
C HIS A 6 -30.00 -43.88 10.08
N LEU A 7 -29.40 -44.88 9.43
CA LEU A 7 -28.04 -44.78 8.86
C LEU A 7 -27.94 -43.70 7.78
N LYS A 8 -28.93 -43.62 6.90
CA LYS A 8 -29.01 -42.60 5.85
C LYS A 8 -29.15 -41.20 6.46
N ASP A 9 -30.05 -41.03 7.43
CA ASP A 9 -30.27 -39.74 8.08
C ASP A 9 -29.02 -39.29 8.84
N PHE A 10 -28.35 -40.22 9.54
CA PHE A 10 -27.07 -39.94 10.18
C PHE A 10 -26.00 -39.51 9.17
N ALA A 11 -25.88 -40.21 8.04
CA ALA A 11 -24.92 -39.87 6.99
C ALA A 11 -25.21 -38.49 6.36
N ILE A 12 -26.48 -38.14 6.17
CA ILE A 12 -26.89 -36.81 5.66
C ILE A 12 -26.53 -35.72 6.66
N VAL A 13 -26.83 -35.92 7.95
CA VAL A 13 -26.51 -34.94 9.00
C VAL A 13 -24.99 -34.77 9.11
N LEU A 14 -24.24 -35.87 9.14
CA LEU A 14 -22.77 -35.84 9.22
C LEU A 14 -22.15 -35.17 7.98
N GLY A 15 -22.61 -35.52 6.78
CA GLY A 15 -22.15 -34.91 5.53
C GLY A 15 -22.44 -33.41 5.48
N THR A 16 -23.62 -32.99 5.95
CA THR A 16 -23.99 -31.57 6.04
C THR A 16 -23.09 -30.82 7.02
N MET A 17 -22.81 -31.39 8.20
CA MET A 17 -21.89 -30.79 9.17
C MET A 17 -20.48 -30.62 8.60
N ILE A 18 -19.95 -31.64 7.91
CA ILE A 18 -18.63 -31.58 7.28
C ILE A 18 -18.59 -30.50 6.18
N ALA A 19 -19.65 -30.40 5.36
CA ALA A 19 -19.74 -29.40 4.31
C ALA A 19 -19.76 -27.98 4.88
N VAL A 20 -20.58 -27.72 5.91
CA VAL A 20 -20.66 -26.41 6.58
C VAL A 20 -19.31 -26.04 7.22
N PHE A 21 -18.67 -26.97 7.92
CA PHE A 21 -17.37 -26.73 8.53
C PHE A 21 -16.30 -26.41 7.50
N SER A 22 -16.27 -27.17 6.40
CA SER A 22 -15.32 -26.95 5.30
C SER A 22 -15.55 -25.60 4.62
N PHE A 23 -16.81 -25.21 4.41
CA PHE A 23 -17.16 -23.92 3.83
C PHE A 23 -16.73 -22.74 4.72
N ILE A 24 -16.97 -22.82 6.03
CA ILE A 24 -16.54 -21.80 7.00
C ILE A 24 -15.00 -21.67 6.97
N ASN A 25 -14.28 -22.78 6.99
CA ASN A 25 -12.81 -22.77 6.90
C ASN A 25 -12.34 -22.16 5.57
N GLY A 26 -13.01 -22.46 4.46
CA GLY A 26 -12.73 -21.85 3.16
C GLY A 26 -12.85 -20.33 3.18
N ILE A 27 -13.90 -19.78 3.81
CA ILE A 27 -14.07 -18.32 3.96
C ILE A 27 -12.96 -17.72 4.83
N LEU A 28 -12.64 -18.36 5.96
CA LEU A 28 -11.59 -17.89 6.87
C LEU A 28 -10.22 -17.87 6.19
N GLU A 29 -9.91 -18.90 5.41
CA GLU A 29 -8.66 -19.01 4.68
C GLU A 29 -8.58 -17.99 3.54
N TYR A 30 -9.67 -17.80 2.78
CA TYR A 30 -9.75 -16.75 1.76
C TYR A 30 -9.48 -15.36 2.35
N SER A 31 -10.03 -15.08 3.54
CA SER A 31 -9.76 -13.83 4.25
C SER A 31 -8.28 -13.68 4.66
N ARG A 32 -7.63 -14.76 5.09
CA ARG A 32 -6.20 -14.77 5.45
C ARG A 32 -5.32 -14.53 4.23
N GLN A 33 -5.59 -15.21 3.12
CA GLN A 33 -4.89 -15.01 1.85
C GLN A 33 -5.02 -13.57 1.35
N GLY A 34 -6.20 -12.95 1.50
CA GLY A 34 -6.38 -11.54 1.19
C GLY A 34 -5.44 -10.63 1.97
N ARG A 35 -5.29 -10.86 3.29
CA ARG A 35 -4.33 -10.10 4.12
C ARG A 35 -2.89 -10.31 3.68
N GLN A 36 -2.52 -11.55 3.36
CA GLN A 36 -1.17 -11.89 2.91
C GLN A 36 -0.85 -11.19 1.59
N LYS A 37 -1.73 -11.26 0.59
CA LYS A 37 -1.54 -10.59 -0.71
C LYS A 37 -1.34 -9.08 -0.55
N ARG A 38 -2.08 -8.42 0.36
CA ARG A 38 -1.88 -6.99 0.66
C ARG A 38 -0.49 -6.70 1.22
N ALA A 39 -0.04 -7.53 2.16
CA ALA A 39 1.30 -7.41 2.72
C ALA A 39 2.38 -7.64 1.66
N ASP A 40 2.23 -8.65 0.79
CA ASP A 40 3.17 -8.96 -0.28
C ASP A 40 3.33 -7.80 -1.27
N GLN A 41 2.21 -7.21 -1.72
CA GLN A 41 2.22 -6.04 -2.61
C GLN A 41 2.88 -4.82 -1.94
N PHE A 42 2.58 -4.59 -0.66
CA PHE A 42 3.22 -3.52 0.10
C PHE A 42 4.75 -3.74 0.21
N VAL A 43 5.17 -4.97 0.52
CA VAL A 43 6.60 -5.31 0.64
C VAL A 43 7.30 -5.11 -0.70
N LEU A 44 6.67 -5.48 -1.81
CA LEU A 44 7.19 -5.25 -3.16
C LEU A 44 7.44 -3.76 -3.43
N LEU A 45 6.47 -2.88 -3.16
CA LEU A 45 6.65 -1.43 -3.32
C LEU A 45 7.75 -0.89 -2.41
N ARG A 46 7.81 -1.37 -1.16
CA ARG A 46 8.85 -0.98 -0.22
C ARG A 46 10.24 -1.37 -0.70
N ARG A 47 10.38 -2.57 -1.24
CA ARG A 47 11.63 -3.06 -1.85
C ARG A 47 11.98 -2.25 -3.09
N ARG A 48 11.04 -1.96 -3.99
CA ARG A 48 11.28 -1.09 -5.15
C ARG A 48 11.83 0.28 -4.74
N LEU A 49 11.28 0.90 -3.69
CA LEU A 49 11.81 2.16 -3.16
C LEU A 49 13.22 2.01 -2.56
N LYS A 50 13.46 0.92 -1.82
CA LYS A 50 14.66 0.75 -0.98
C LYS A 50 15.78 -0.07 -1.59
N GLU A 51 15.57 -0.71 -2.72
CA GLU A 51 16.59 -1.49 -3.43
C GLU A 51 16.99 -0.81 -4.74
N ASN A 52 16.19 0.13 -5.26
CA ASN A 52 16.57 0.96 -6.39
C ASN A 52 17.47 2.12 -5.94
N ASP A 53 18.72 2.13 -6.40
CA ASP A 53 19.70 3.15 -6.02
C ASP A 53 19.34 4.55 -6.52
N VAL A 54 18.73 4.67 -7.71
CA VAL A 54 18.24 5.96 -8.24
C VAL A 54 17.20 6.55 -7.29
N PHE A 55 16.24 5.73 -6.84
CA PHE A 55 15.19 6.19 -5.93
C PHE A 55 15.75 6.55 -4.56
N LYS A 56 16.74 5.81 -4.04
CA LYS A 56 17.44 6.19 -2.80
C LYS A 56 18.10 7.56 -2.94
N HIS A 57 18.85 7.80 -4.02
CA HIS A 57 19.54 9.06 -4.24
C HIS A 57 18.56 10.22 -4.39
N LEU A 58 17.54 10.08 -5.23
CA LEU A 58 16.50 11.09 -5.41
C LEU A 58 15.80 11.45 -4.10
N THR A 59 15.42 10.45 -3.30
CA THR A 59 14.73 10.71 -2.03
C THR A 59 15.65 11.32 -0.97
N ASP A 60 16.93 10.94 -0.93
CA ASP A 60 17.92 11.55 -0.03
C ASP A 60 18.22 13.01 -0.41
N MET A 61 18.38 13.29 -1.71
CA MET A 61 18.54 14.66 -2.22
C MET A 61 17.32 15.52 -1.93
N ALA A 62 16.10 14.99 -2.15
CA ALA A 62 14.86 15.71 -1.86
C ALA A 62 14.72 16.01 -0.35
N LEU A 63 15.08 15.06 0.53
CA LEU A 63 15.08 15.25 1.98
C LEU A 63 16.05 16.34 2.44
N ARG A 64 17.19 16.50 1.76
CA ARG A 64 18.19 17.54 2.04
C ARG A 64 17.92 18.85 1.32
N ASN A 65 16.90 18.89 0.46
CA ASN A 65 16.63 20.00 -0.46
C ASN A 65 17.87 20.37 -1.30
N ASP A 66 18.57 19.36 -1.83
CA ASP A 66 19.83 19.51 -2.56
C ASP A 66 19.61 20.18 -3.94
N PRO A 67 20.26 21.32 -4.24
CA PRO A 67 20.14 22.00 -5.53
C PRO A 67 20.55 21.14 -6.73
N ALA A 68 21.47 20.18 -6.56
CA ALA A 68 21.91 19.30 -7.64
C ALA A 68 20.78 18.41 -8.18
N LEU A 69 19.68 18.30 -7.44
CA LEU A 69 18.48 17.60 -7.88
C LEU A 69 17.81 18.28 -9.08
N ALA A 70 18.04 19.58 -9.29
CA ALA A 70 17.51 20.32 -10.43
C ALA A 70 17.97 19.72 -11.76
N ASP A 71 19.24 19.30 -11.81
CA ASP A 71 19.90 18.77 -13.01
C ASP A 71 19.68 17.27 -13.21
N TRP A 72 19.04 16.59 -12.24
CA TRP A 72 18.77 15.16 -12.35
C TRP A 72 17.78 14.85 -13.49
N PRO A 73 17.96 13.75 -14.25
CA PRO A 73 17.04 13.36 -15.30
C PRO A 73 15.56 13.37 -14.88
N ALA A 74 14.74 14.13 -15.61
CA ALA A 74 13.30 14.21 -15.33
C ALA A 74 12.59 12.85 -15.45
N ALA A 75 13.10 11.93 -16.28
CA ALA A 75 12.57 10.57 -16.40
C ALA A 75 12.61 9.82 -15.06
N ASP A 76 13.75 9.81 -14.38
CA ASP A 76 13.91 9.13 -13.09
C ASP A 76 13.01 9.73 -12.00
N LYS A 77 12.84 11.06 -12.04
CA LYS A 77 11.91 11.76 -11.14
C LYS A 77 10.47 11.31 -11.39
N ARG A 78 10.04 11.18 -12.65
CA ARG A 78 8.71 10.67 -13.02
C ARG A 78 8.52 9.23 -12.58
N ASP A 79 9.53 8.37 -12.73
CA ASP A 79 9.45 6.98 -12.29
C ASP A 79 9.28 6.85 -10.77
N LEU A 80 9.96 7.72 -10.01
CA LEU A 80 9.76 7.81 -8.57
C LEU A 80 8.35 8.32 -8.20
N LEU A 81 7.85 9.34 -8.90
CA LEU A 81 6.47 9.81 -8.73
C LEU A 81 5.47 8.68 -9.01
N GLY A 82 5.67 7.92 -10.09
CA GLY A 82 4.83 6.76 -10.43
C GLY A 82 4.80 5.71 -9.33
N LEU A 83 5.95 5.40 -8.70
CA LEU A 83 5.99 4.51 -7.55
C LEU A 83 5.13 5.03 -6.38
N PHE A 84 5.19 6.34 -6.10
CA PHE A 84 4.37 6.93 -5.04
C PHE A 84 2.88 6.96 -5.39
N GLU A 85 2.53 7.14 -6.67
CA GLU A 85 1.14 7.03 -7.13
C GLU A 85 0.61 5.60 -7.01
N GLU A 86 1.44 4.58 -7.24
CA GLU A 86 1.07 3.18 -6.96
C GLU A 86 0.76 2.97 -5.46
N VAL A 87 1.53 3.59 -4.55
CA VAL A 87 1.21 3.59 -3.11
C VAL A 87 -0.12 4.31 -2.84
N ALA A 88 -0.36 5.45 -3.48
CA ALA A 88 -1.61 6.18 -3.37
C ALA A 88 -2.80 5.33 -3.83
N LEU A 89 -2.67 4.59 -4.95
CA LEU A 89 -3.70 3.67 -5.43
C LEU A 89 -3.99 2.54 -4.44
N MET A 90 -2.95 1.96 -3.82
CA MET A 90 -3.14 0.95 -2.76
C MET A 90 -3.88 1.52 -1.55
N MET A 91 -3.56 2.75 -1.15
CA MET A 91 -4.23 3.43 -0.04
C MET A 91 -5.69 3.74 -0.37
N ASN A 92 -5.95 4.32 -1.54
CA ASN A 92 -7.28 4.68 -2.01
C ASN A 92 -8.17 3.44 -2.19
N SER A 93 -7.57 2.32 -2.58
CA SER A 93 -8.23 1.02 -2.70
C SER A 93 -8.39 0.27 -1.36
N LYS A 94 -8.05 0.93 -0.23
CA LYS A 94 -8.13 0.36 1.13
C LYS A 94 -7.31 -0.93 1.30
N LEU A 95 -6.27 -1.12 0.50
CA LEU A 95 -5.33 -2.22 0.62
C LEU A 95 -4.29 -1.96 1.71
N ILE A 96 -3.94 -0.69 1.91
CA ILE A 96 -3.11 -0.23 3.01
C ILE A 96 -3.79 0.93 3.72
N ARG A 97 -3.56 1.04 5.03
CA ARG A 97 -4.08 2.14 5.84
C ARG A 97 -3.23 3.39 5.64
N ASN A 98 -3.87 4.56 5.75
CA ASN A 98 -3.22 5.86 5.63
C ASN A 98 -2.03 5.98 6.59
N GLU A 99 -2.18 5.50 7.84
CA GLU A 99 -1.10 5.55 8.82
C GLU A 99 0.09 4.66 8.45
N VAL A 100 -0.16 3.51 7.81
CA VAL A 100 0.91 2.61 7.35
C VAL A 100 1.62 3.19 6.13
N ALA A 101 0.87 3.76 5.18
CA ALA A 101 1.41 4.47 4.03
C ALA A 101 2.30 5.65 4.48
N HIS A 102 1.78 6.49 5.37
CA HIS A 102 2.51 7.62 5.93
C HIS A 102 3.77 7.18 6.68
N TYR A 103 3.64 6.21 7.60
CA TYR A 103 4.79 5.75 8.40
C TYR A 103 5.95 5.20 7.54
N MET A 104 5.64 4.65 6.37
CA MET A 104 6.62 3.93 5.54
C MET A 104 7.14 4.75 4.34
N PHE A 105 6.29 5.61 3.79
CA PHE A 105 6.54 6.40 2.57
C PHE A 105 6.36 7.90 2.75
N GLY A 106 5.58 8.33 3.75
CA GLY A 106 5.10 9.70 3.89
C GLY A 106 6.21 10.75 3.92
N SER A 107 7.30 10.52 4.64
CA SER A 107 8.42 11.46 4.69
C SER A 107 9.06 11.71 3.33
N TYR A 108 9.21 10.67 2.50
CA TYR A 108 9.77 10.79 1.15
C TYR A 108 8.81 11.51 0.20
N VAL A 109 7.52 11.18 0.29
CA VAL A 109 6.46 11.80 -0.53
C VAL A 109 6.40 13.30 -0.24
N ILE A 110 6.34 13.67 1.05
CA ILE A 110 6.31 15.08 1.48
C ILE A 110 7.57 15.80 1.03
N ALA A 111 8.75 15.20 1.19
CA ALA A 111 10.02 15.80 0.77
C ALA A 111 10.06 16.06 -0.75
N CYS A 112 9.67 15.10 -1.58
CA CYS A 112 9.64 15.27 -3.03
C CYS A 112 8.62 16.35 -3.45
N TYR A 113 7.46 16.39 -2.78
CA TYR A 113 6.44 17.41 -3.05
C TYR A 113 6.92 18.84 -2.70
N GLN A 114 7.65 19.00 -1.59
CA GLN A 114 8.09 20.30 -1.08
C GLN A 114 9.40 20.81 -1.69
N CYS A 115 10.24 19.92 -2.24
CA CYS A 115 11.53 20.30 -2.80
C CYS A 115 11.37 20.91 -4.21
N ASP A 116 11.55 22.22 -4.36
CA ASP A 116 11.39 22.89 -5.66
C ASP A 116 12.38 22.39 -6.72
N TYR A 117 13.60 21.99 -6.32
CA TYR A 117 14.60 21.39 -7.23
C TYR A 117 14.13 20.06 -7.83
N PHE A 118 13.31 19.29 -7.10
CA PHE A 118 12.69 18.07 -7.64
C PHE A 118 11.82 18.40 -8.85
N TRP A 119 11.11 19.53 -8.83
CA TRP A 119 10.17 19.91 -9.88
C TRP A 119 10.81 20.67 -11.05
N VAL A 120 12.11 20.94 -11.02
CA VAL A 120 12.79 21.50 -12.21
C VAL A 120 12.66 20.50 -13.37
N ASN A 121 12.15 21.00 -14.50
CA ASN A 121 11.79 20.24 -15.71
C ASN A 121 10.56 19.31 -15.57
N LEU A 122 9.73 19.52 -14.53
CA LEU A 122 8.43 18.89 -14.33
C LEU A 122 7.39 19.96 -13.96
N ASP A 123 6.26 20.00 -14.66
CA ASP A 123 5.18 20.89 -14.25
C ASP A 123 4.38 20.27 -13.09
N ARG A 124 4.57 20.77 -11.87
CA ARG A 124 3.84 20.33 -10.67
C ARG A 124 2.31 20.47 -10.81
N SER A 125 1.85 21.42 -11.63
CA SER A 125 0.43 21.69 -11.84
C SER A 125 -0.22 20.82 -12.91
N ASP A 126 0.59 20.03 -13.64
CA ASP A 126 0.11 19.14 -14.67
C ASP A 126 -0.93 18.16 -14.11
N MET A 127 -1.95 17.89 -14.93
CA MET A 127 -3.01 16.94 -14.63
C MET A 127 -2.44 15.55 -14.30
N TYR A 128 -1.33 15.15 -14.93
CA TYR A 128 -0.70 13.85 -14.68
C TYR A 128 -0.22 13.66 -13.24
N TRP A 129 0.06 14.72 -12.49
CA TRP A 129 0.55 14.64 -11.10
C TRP A 129 -0.52 14.93 -10.06
N LYS A 130 -1.80 15.03 -10.45
CA LYS A 130 -2.89 15.31 -9.49
C LYS A 130 -3.01 14.23 -8.42
N LEU A 131 -2.84 12.95 -8.77
CA LEU A 131 -2.92 11.86 -7.80
C LEU A 131 -1.73 11.92 -6.82
N PHE A 132 -0.51 12.12 -7.32
CA PHE A 132 0.64 12.35 -6.45
C PHE A 132 0.45 13.56 -5.52
N ASN A 133 -0.01 14.70 -6.05
CA ASN A 133 -0.20 15.93 -5.29
C ASN A 133 -1.24 15.74 -4.17
N ASP A 134 -2.39 15.12 -4.48
CA ASP A 134 -3.39 14.77 -3.48
C ASP A 134 -2.82 13.81 -2.42
N PHE A 135 -2.07 12.80 -2.84
CA PHE A 135 -1.41 11.88 -1.94
C PHE A 135 -0.43 12.59 -1.00
N ALA A 136 0.39 13.51 -1.50
CA ALA A 136 1.32 14.29 -0.69
C ALA A 136 0.61 15.17 0.35
N VAL A 137 -0.49 15.82 -0.04
CA VAL A 137 -1.35 16.59 0.88
C VAL A 137 -1.94 15.68 1.96
N GLN A 138 -2.44 14.50 1.60
CA GLN A 138 -2.93 13.52 2.56
C GLN A 138 -1.82 13.04 3.51
N MET A 139 -0.61 12.77 3.01
CA MET A 139 0.52 12.38 3.86
C MET A 139 0.90 13.48 4.84
N LYS A 140 0.84 14.75 4.42
CA LYS A 140 1.08 15.90 5.30
C LYS A 140 -0.01 16.04 6.35
N TYR A 141 -1.28 15.83 5.97
CA TYR A 141 -2.39 15.82 6.92
C TYR A 141 -2.22 14.71 7.96
N VAL A 142 -1.86 13.49 7.52
CA VAL A 142 -1.58 12.39 8.44
C VAL A 142 -0.42 12.74 9.37
N GLU A 143 0.68 13.31 8.87
CA GLU A 143 1.84 13.74 9.67
C GLU A 143 1.44 14.63 10.85
N GLN A 144 0.62 15.66 10.58
CA GLN A 144 0.20 16.65 11.57
C GLN A 144 -0.72 16.06 12.65
N HIS A 145 -1.47 15.00 12.31
CA HIS A 145 -2.41 14.34 13.20
C HIS A 145 -1.91 12.96 13.66
N PHE A 146 -0.64 12.64 13.39
CA PHE A 146 -0.10 11.32 13.63
C PHE A 146 0.21 11.11 15.11
N GLY A 147 -0.67 10.38 15.79
CA GLY A 147 -0.37 9.72 17.06
C GLY A 147 -0.03 8.25 16.80
N TYR A 148 1.20 7.82 17.11
CA TYR A 148 1.56 6.41 16.99
C TYR A 148 0.58 5.54 17.78
N SER A 149 0.00 4.54 17.11
CA SER A 149 -0.87 3.56 17.73
C SER A 149 -0.66 2.19 17.07
N ARG A 150 -0.29 1.20 17.89
CA ARG A 150 -0.11 -0.18 17.42
C ARG A 150 -1.36 -0.73 16.71
N LYS A 151 -2.57 -0.33 17.14
CA LYS A 151 -3.84 -0.75 16.50
C LYS A 151 -4.02 -0.22 15.09
N LYS A 152 -3.30 0.84 14.71
CA LYS A 152 -3.32 1.46 13.39
C LYS A 152 -2.27 0.84 12.46
N MET A 153 -1.20 0.27 13.00
CA MET A 153 -0.08 -0.36 12.28
C MET A 153 -0.36 -1.83 11.93
N ARG A 154 -1.26 -2.06 10.98
CA ARG A 154 -1.59 -3.40 10.46
C ARG A 154 -2.11 -3.34 9.03
N PHE A 155 -1.92 -4.45 8.31
CA PHE A 155 -2.60 -4.73 7.05
C PHE A 155 -4.05 -5.15 7.26
#